data_AF-A0A024U9B2-F1
#
_entry.id   AF-A0A024U9B2-F1
#
_cell.length_a   1.000
_cell.length_b   1.000
_cell.length_c   1.000
_cell.angle_alpha   90.00
_cell.angle_beta   90.00
_cell.angle_gamma   90.00
#
_symmetry.space_group_name_H-M   'P 1'
#
loop_
_entity.id
_entity.type
_entity.pdbx_description
1 polymer ?
#
loop_
_entity_poly.entity_id
_entity_poly.type
_entity_poly.pdbx_seq_one_letter_code
_entity_poly.pdbx_strand_id
1 'polypeptide(L)'
;MATLDTKNVASMDTMATPPTDTDEFDANVMRLVIAYGCGVAFFLTSLVCCYHWTRYVHTTQTVCHVPEVTMIKTNAKLLRGLCVAMLSAQITLIAHSMSLPDSGKAASFFDSIQRPLGAMLGIAFGFSTNFHSSFRVFVATFLAALVVVDSISEVQYVSIRMCATKGALCSSSRTLTVDRLALLIVRDLVSITLQVWALLVAAFLCVSIGTCHSRYTPRQLSISNPYSNIRDLLTKFHPQLKHSV
;
A
#
# COMPACT_ATOMS: atom_id res chain seq x y z
N MET A 1 -17.11 -31.48 72.97
CA MET A 1 -15.81 -31.86 72.38
C MET A 1 -16.12 -32.48 71.02
N ALA A 2 -16.12 -31.65 69.97
CA ALA A 2 -16.46 -32.06 68.62
C ALA A 2 -15.27 -31.70 67.72
N THR A 3 -14.60 -32.70 67.20
CA THR A 3 -13.47 -32.61 66.28
C THR A 3 -13.98 -32.39 64.87
N LEU A 4 -13.73 -31.19 64.32
CA LEU A 4 -13.91 -30.84 62.92
C LEU A 4 -12.61 -31.17 62.18
N ASP A 5 -12.72 -32.12 61.26
CA ASP A 5 -11.62 -32.67 60.46
C ASP A 5 -11.44 -31.80 59.21
N THR A 6 -10.51 -30.86 59.25
CA THR A 6 -10.13 -30.04 58.10
C THR A 6 -9.20 -30.83 57.18
N LYS A 7 -9.78 -31.47 56.17
CA LYS A 7 -9.12 -31.69 54.87
C LYS A 7 -8.72 -30.33 54.31
N ASN A 8 -7.43 -30.05 54.17
CA ASN A 8 -6.98 -29.13 53.13
C ASN A 8 -5.67 -29.61 52.50
N VAL A 9 -5.83 -29.81 51.19
CA VAL A 9 -4.85 -30.14 50.18
C VAL A 9 -3.88 -28.97 50.05
N ALA A 10 -2.60 -29.21 50.32
CA ALA A 10 -1.53 -28.32 49.90
C ALA A 10 -0.69 -29.08 48.86
N SER A 11 -1.13 -29.02 47.60
CA SER A 11 -0.30 -29.32 46.44
C SER A 11 0.74 -28.21 46.31
N MET A 12 1.98 -28.57 46.61
CA MET A 12 3.16 -27.73 46.57
C MET A 12 3.41 -27.18 45.16
N ASP A 13 3.73 -25.91 45.12
CA ASP A 13 3.89 -25.04 43.96
C ASP A 13 4.68 -25.63 42.78
N THR A 14 4.00 -25.86 41.66
CA THR A 14 4.64 -25.74 40.34
C THR A 14 4.95 -24.27 40.11
N MET A 15 6.20 -23.92 40.32
CA MET A 15 6.82 -22.66 39.95
C MET A 15 6.61 -22.41 38.46
N ALA A 16 5.54 -21.71 38.11
CA ALA A 16 5.31 -21.23 36.76
C ALA A 16 6.40 -20.19 36.45
N THR A 17 7.31 -20.54 35.54
CA THR A 17 8.20 -19.58 34.88
C THR A 17 7.34 -18.43 34.35
N PRO A 18 7.72 -17.16 34.60
CA PRO A 18 6.97 -16.03 34.08
C PRO A 18 6.90 -16.14 32.55
N PRO A 19 5.72 -15.95 31.94
CA PRO A 19 5.60 -16.04 30.49
C PRO A 19 6.54 -15.01 29.86
N THR A 20 7.40 -15.49 28.95
CA THR A 20 8.24 -14.68 28.07
C THR A 20 7.35 -13.95 27.06
N ASP A 21 6.56 -13.00 27.55
CA ASP A 21 5.59 -12.21 26.78
C ASP A 21 6.26 -11.17 25.86
N THR A 22 7.59 -11.04 25.91
CA THR A 22 8.38 -10.09 25.10
C THR A 22 8.57 -10.55 23.65
N ASP A 23 8.45 -11.84 23.34
CA ASP A 23 8.93 -12.37 22.05
C ASP A 23 7.98 -12.08 20.87
N GLU A 24 6.65 -12.07 21.08
CA GLU A 24 5.70 -11.91 19.96
C GLU A 24 5.50 -10.46 19.52
N PHE A 25 5.56 -9.50 20.45
CA PHE A 25 5.50 -8.08 20.11
C PHE A 25 6.76 -7.64 19.36
N ASP A 26 7.95 -8.05 19.85
CA ASP A 26 9.22 -7.74 19.21
C ASP A 26 9.31 -8.41 17.82
N ALA A 27 8.83 -9.64 17.68
CA ALA A 27 8.70 -10.30 16.39
C ALA A 27 7.78 -9.52 15.44
N ASN A 28 6.72 -8.89 15.96
CA ASN A 28 5.82 -8.10 15.14
C ASN A 28 6.45 -6.78 14.66
N VAL A 29 7.12 -6.06 15.57
CA VAL A 29 7.88 -4.86 15.23
C VAL A 29 8.91 -5.18 14.15
N MET A 30 9.60 -6.31 14.24
CA MET A 30 10.53 -6.77 13.21
C MET A 30 9.84 -7.01 11.86
N ARG A 31 8.63 -7.60 11.83
CA ARG A 31 7.86 -7.79 10.57
C ARG A 31 7.47 -6.46 9.93
N LEU A 32 7.03 -5.49 10.73
CA LEU A 32 6.76 -4.14 10.27
C LEU A 32 8.02 -3.51 9.67
N VAL A 33 9.15 -3.54 10.38
CA VAL A 33 10.44 -3.01 9.88
C VAL A 33 10.83 -3.68 8.55
N ILE A 34 10.66 -4.98 8.42
CA ILE A 34 10.91 -5.71 7.17
C ILE A 34 9.96 -5.22 6.07
N ALA A 35 8.67 -5.05 6.33
CA ALA A 35 7.72 -4.55 5.33
C ALA A 35 8.07 -3.13 4.83
N TYR A 36 8.43 -2.22 5.74
CA TYR A 36 8.93 -0.89 5.40
C TYR A 36 10.22 -0.98 4.57
N GLY A 37 11.19 -1.80 5.01
CA GLY A 37 12.45 -2.01 4.30
C GLY A 37 12.26 -2.58 2.90
N CYS A 38 11.36 -3.56 2.73
CA CYS A 38 10.97 -4.12 1.44
C CYS A 38 10.36 -3.05 0.51
N GLY A 39 9.49 -2.19 1.05
CA GLY A 39 8.91 -1.08 0.28
C GLY A 39 9.97 -0.12 -0.26
N VAL A 40 10.96 0.24 0.57
CA VAL A 40 12.11 1.06 0.17
C VAL A 40 12.98 0.33 -0.87
N ALA A 41 13.29 -0.95 -0.65
CA ALA A 41 14.09 -1.74 -1.57
C ALA A 41 13.43 -1.88 -2.95
N PHE A 42 12.12 -2.12 -3.00
CA PHE A 42 11.35 -2.15 -4.25
C PHE A 42 11.33 -0.80 -4.95
N PHE A 43 11.20 0.30 -4.20
CA PHE A 43 11.35 1.64 -4.77
C PHE A 43 12.71 1.82 -5.44
N LEU A 44 13.81 1.57 -4.73
CA LEU A 44 15.16 1.72 -5.28
C LEU A 44 15.38 0.84 -6.51
N THR A 45 14.97 -0.43 -6.43
CA THR A 45 15.07 -1.37 -7.55
C THR A 45 14.27 -0.89 -8.74
N SER A 46 13.03 -0.43 -8.52
CA SER A 46 12.18 0.10 -9.59
C SER A 46 12.76 1.37 -10.24
N LEU A 47 13.42 2.22 -9.47
CA LEU A 47 14.10 3.43 -9.95
C LEU A 47 15.28 3.07 -10.87
N VAL A 48 16.12 2.13 -10.42
CA VAL A 48 17.25 1.60 -11.19
C VAL A 48 16.75 0.95 -12.49
N CYS A 49 15.73 0.10 -12.41
CA CYS A 49 15.10 -0.51 -13.58
C CYS A 49 14.53 0.54 -14.55
N CYS A 50 13.82 1.56 -14.05
CA CYS A 50 13.27 2.64 -14.88
C CYS A 50 14.39 3.46 -15.55
N TYR A 51 15.49 3.70 -14.83
CA TYR A 51 16.66 4.41 -15.37
C TYR A 51 17.31 3.62 -16.51
N HIS A 52 17.65 2.35 -16.28
CA HIS A 52 18.27 1.50 -17.29
C HIS A 52 17.35 1.28 -18.50
N TRP A 53 16.05 1.07 -18.25
CA TRP A 53 15.05 0.97 -19.33
C TRP A 53 14.98 2.25 -20.16
N THR A 54 14.98 3.42 -19.51
CA THR A 54 14.97 4.71 -20.19
C THR A 54 16.22 4.88 -21.06
N ARG A 55 17.40 4.55 -20.53
CA ARG A 55 18.66 4.59 -21.30
C ARG A 55 18.62 3.65 -22.50
N TYR A 56 18.21 2.40 -22.29
CA TYR A 56 18.09 1.41 -23.35
C TYR A 56 17.17 1.87 -24.48
N VAL A 57 16.00 2.42 -24.14
CA VAL A 57 15.05 2.94 -25.12
C VAL A 57 15.65 4.11 -25.91
N HIS A 58 16.35 5.05 -25.26
CA HIS A 58 17.01 6.17 -25.95
C HIS A 58 18.21 5.77 -26.80
N THR A 59 18.87 4.65 -26.49
CA THR A 59 19.96 4.12 -27.32
C THR A 59 19.47 3.29 -28.50
N THR A 60 18.30 2.64 -28.40
CA THR A 60 17.81 1.69 -29.40
C THR A 60 16.67 2.24 -30.26
N GLN A 61 15.99 3.30 -29.83
CA GLN A 61 14.83 3.87 -30.50
C GLN A 61 15.00 5.38 -30.66
N THR A 62 14.54 5.92 -31.79
CA THR A 62 14.43 7.36 -32.00
C THR A 62 13.24 7.90 -31.21
N VAL A 63 13.48 8.35 -29.98
CA VAL A 63 12.46 8.94 -29.12
C VAL A 63 12.56 10.46 -29.16
N CYS A 64 11.45 11.16 -29.43
CA CYS A 64 11.42 12.63 -29.51
C CYS A 64 11.58 13.35 -28.16
N HIS A 65 11.48 12.63 -27.05
CA HIS A 65 11.57 13.20 -25.70
C HIS A 65 13.00 13.12 -25.17
N VAL A 66 13.35 13.98 -24.21
CA VAL A 66 14.61 13.81 -23.48
C VAL A 66 14.50 12.66 -22.47
N PRO A 67 15.61 12.02 -22.08
CA PRO A 67 15.63 10.93 -21.09
C PRO A 67 14.90 11.26 -19.78
N GLU A 68 15.05 12.49 -19.27
CA GLU A 68 14.40 12.96 -18.04
C GLU A 68 12.87 12.82 -18.11
N VAL A 69 12.27 13.29 -19.22
CA VAL A 69 10.83 13.23 -19.44
C VAL A 69 10.35 11.79 -19.61
N THR A 70 11.12 10.95 -20.30
CA THR A 70 10.80 9.51 -20.43
C THR A 70 10.81 8.81 -19.06
N MET A 71 11.76 9.15 -18.18
CA MET A 71 11.86 8.58 -16.84
C MET A 71 10.66 8.98 -15.96
N ILE A 72 10.24 10.25 -16.03
CA ILE A 72 9.02 10.74 -15.34
C ILE A 72 7.79 9.99 -15.84
N LYS A 73 7.59 9.88 -17.16
CA LYS A 73 6.44 9.15 -17.73
C LYS A 73 6.44 7.67 -17.36
N THR A 74 7.61 7.04 -17.28
CA THR A 74 7.74 5.62 -16.91
C THR A 74 7.38 5.40 -15.44
N ASN A 75 7.89 6.23 -14.53
CA ASN A 75 7.53 6.18 -13.11
C ASN A 75 6.05 6.49 -12.87
N ALA A 76 5.47 7.40 -13.65
CA ALA A 76 4.05 7.72 -13.53
C ALA A 76 3.14 6.58 -14.05
N LYS A 77 3.61 5.78 -15.03
CA LYS A 77 2.96 4.51 -15.40
C LYS A 77 3.11 3.45 -14.32
N LEU A 78 4.30 3.33 -13.72
CA LEU A 78 4.55 2.43 -12.60
C LEU A 78 3.60 2.74 -11.44
N LEU A 79 3.45 4.02 -11.06
CA LEU A 79 2.52 4.44 -10.01
C LEU A 79 1.08 3.98 -10.30
N ARG A 80 0.62 4.10 -11.54
CA ARG A 80 -0.71 3.59 -11.94
C ARG A 80 -0.81 2.06 -11.78
N GLY A 81 0.24 1.33 -12.13
CA GLY A 81 0.31 -0.12 -11.90
C GLY A 81 0.22 -0.45 -10.41
N LEU A 82 0.93 0.30 -9.57
CA LEU A 82 0.86 0.15 -8.11
C LEU A 82 -0.54 0.47 -7.57
N CYS A 83 -1.20 1.51 -8.09
CA CYS A 83 -2.60 1.80 -7.74
C CYS A 83 -3.53 0.62 -8.06
N VAL A 84 -3.36 -0.04 -9.22
CA VAL A 84 -4.13 -1.24 -9.56
C VAL A 84 -3.86 -2.37 -8.56
N ALA A 85 -2.59 -2.62 -8.23
CA ALA A 85 -2.22 -3.64 -7.24
C ALA A 85 -2.84 -3.35 -5.86
N MET A 86 -2.74 -2.12 -5.38
CA MET A 86 -3.35 -1.72 -4.11
C MET A 86 -4.88 -1.81 -4.13
N LEU A 87 -5.53 -1.40 -5.21
CA LEU A 87 -6.99 -1.57 -5.35
C LEU A 87 -7.41 -3.04 -5.28
N SER A 88 -6.64 -3.95 -5.89
CA SER A 88 -6.91 -5.38 -5.80
C SER A 88 -6.84 -5.90 -4.36
N ALA A 89 -5.86 -5.44 -3.57
CA ALA A 89 -5.75 -5.79 -2.15
C ALA A 89 -6.94 -5.25 -1.33
N GLN A 90 -7.45 -4.05 -1.65
CA GLN A 90 -8.63 -3.50 -0.99
C GLN A 90 -9.92 -4.24 -1.35
N ILE A 91 -10.06 -4.72 -2.59
CA ILE A 91 -11.20 -5.56 -3.00
C ILE A 91 -11.22 -6.86 -2.18
N THR A 92 -10.06 -7.48 -1.94
CA THR A 92 -9.95 -8.64 -1.05
C THR A 92 -10.44 -8.33 0.37
N LEU A 93 -10.12 -7.13 0.88
CA LEU A 93 -10.61 -6.69 2.19
C LEU A 93 -12.12 -6.45 2.20
N ILE A 94 -12.71 -5.86 1.15
CA ILE A 94 -14.16 -5.71 1.02
C ILE A 94 -14.85 -7.07 1.05
N ALA A 95 -14.37 -8.02 0.25
CA ALA A 95 -14.92 -9.37 0.23
C ALA A 95 -14.87 -10.03 1.62
N HIS A 96 -13.78 -9.79 2.37
CA HIS A 96 -13.67 -10.23 3.75
C HIS A 96 -14.68 -9.54 4.68
N SER A 97 -14.73 -8.21 4.71
CA SER A 97 -15.65 -7.45 5.55
C SER A 97 -17.13 -7.77 5.26
N MET A 98 -17.49 -8.01 3.99
CA MET A 98 -18.85 -8.43 3.61
C MET A 98 -19.17 -9.87 4.03
N SER A 99 -18.16 -10.71 4.24
CA SER A 99 -18.36 -12.08 4.73
C SER A 99 -18.57 -12.18 6.25
N LEU A 100 -18.40 -11.06 6.97
CA LEU A 100 -18.61 -11.00 8.42
C LEU A 100 -20.09 -10.66 8.72
N PRO A 101 -20.85 -11.56 9.37
CA PRO A 101 -22.27 -11.36 9.65
C PRO A 101 -22.56 -10.22 10.65
N ASP A 102 -21.56 -9.79 11.42
CA ASP A 102 -21.66 -8.71 12.42
C ASP A 102 -21.18 -7.33 11.90
N SER A 103 -21.01 -7.16 10.59
CA SER A 103 -20.53 -5.93 9.92
C SER A 103 -21.42 -4.68 10.09
N GLY A 104 -22.52 -4.80 10.84
CA GLY A 104 -23.33 -3.70 11.33
C GLY A 104 -22.75 -3.05 12.59
N LYS A 105 -23.62 -2.53 13.47
CA LYS A 105 -23.36 -1.43 14.42
C LYS A 105 -22.29 -1.63 15.53
N ALA A 106 -21.57 -2.76 15.58
CA ALA A 106 -20.59 -3.08 16.63
C ALA A 106 -19.20 -3.53 16.10
N ALA A 107 -18.98 -3.52 14.78
CA ALA A 107 -17.67 -3.86 14.21
C ALA A 107 -16.65 -2.71 14.44
N SER A 108 -15.41 -3.06 14.76
CA SER A 108 -14.33 -2.06 14.88
C SER A 108 -14.13 -1.35 13.54
N PHE A 109 -13.63 -0.12 13.55
CA PHE A 109 -13.33 0.63 12.32
C PHE A 109 -12.45 -0.18 11.34
N PHE A 110 -11.57 -1.03 11.86
CA PHE A 110 -10.64 -1.83 11.08
C PHE A 110 -11.29 -3.03 10.38
N ASP A 111 -12.41 -3.52 10.91
CA ASP A 111 -13.20 -4.61 10.33
C ASP A 111 -14.37 -4.08 9.47
N SER A 112 -14.65 -2.79 9.59
CA SER A 112 -15.69 -2.09 8.82
C SER A 112 -15.34 -1.94 7.35
N ILE A 113 -16.36 -2.04 6.50
CA ILE A 113 -16.27 -1.79 5.05
C ILE A 113 -15.83 -0.35 4.72
N GLN A 114 -15.98 0.58 5.67
CA GLN A 114 -15.60 1.99 5.48
C GLN A 114 -14.10 2.16 5.22
N ARG A 115 -13.24 1.36 5.87
CA ARG A 115 -11.78 1.41 5.69
C ARG A 115 -11.37 1.09 4.25
N PRO A 116 -11.69 -0.08 3.67
CA PRO A 116 -11.30 -0.38 2.30
C PRO A 116 -11.99 0.54 1.27
N LEU A 117 -13.24 0.97 1.51
CA LEU A 117 -13.90 1.92 0.60
C LEU A 117 -13.18 3.27 0.57
N GLY A 118 -12.84 3.82 1.74
CA GLY A 118 -12.06 5.05 1.84
C GLY A 118 -10.69 4.91 1.16
N ALA A 119 -10.00 3.80 1.41
CA ALA A 119 -8.72 3.48 0.77
C ALA A 119 -8.85 3.42 -0.75
N MET A 120 -9.85 2.72 -1.29
CA MET A 120 -10.08 2.62 -2.74
C MET A 120 -10.32 3.97 -3.38
N LEU A 121 -11.14 4.83 -2.76
CA LEU A 121 -11.41 6.17 -3.28
C LEU A 121 -10.13 7.00 -3.37
N GLY A 122 -9.32 7.04 -2.31
CA GLY A 122 -8.08 7.81 -2.33
C GLY A 122 -7.01 7.20 -3.27
N ILE A 123 -6.91 5.86 -3.36
CA ILE A 123 -6.03 5.20 -4.33
C ILE A 123 -6.45 5.51 -5.77
N ALA A 124 -7.76 5.62 -6.06
CA ALA A 124 -8.27 5.96 -7.38
C ALA A 124 -7.82 7.37 -7.84
N PHE A 125 -7.58 8.31 -6.91
CA PHE A 125 -6.97 9.60 -7.27
C PHE A 125 -5.52 9.46 -7.77
N GLY A 126 -4.86 8.33 -7.52
CA GLY A 126 -3.54 7.99 -8.08
C GLY A 126 -3.51 8.00 -9.61
N PHE A 127 -4.62 7.73 -10.28
CA PHE A 127 -4.73 7.82 -11.75
C PHE A 127 -4.73 9.26 -12.27
N SER A 128 -5.16 10.20 -11.42
CA SER A 128 -5.32 11.63 -11.67
C SER A 128 -4.06 12.46 -11.37
N THR A 129 -2.98 11.82 -10.92
CA THR A 129 -1.67 12.44 -10.62
C THR A 129 -1.04 13.22 -11.79
N ASN A 130 -1.52 12.98 -13.01
CA ASN A 130 -1.05 13.66 -14.22
C ASN A 130 -1.82 14.94 -14.56
N PHE A 131 -2.99 15.17 -13.96
CA PHE A 131 -3.83 16.32 -14.30
C PHE A 131 -3.39 17.60 -13.60
N HIS A 132 -3.06 17.52 -12.30
CA HIS A 132 -2.73 18.69 -11.51
C HIS A 132 -1.73 18.38 -10.39
N SER A 133 -0.97 19.39 -9.96
CA SER A 133 0.01 19.24 -8.88
C SER A 133 -0.63 18.90 -7.54
N SER A 134 -1.79 19.48 -7.26
CA SER A 134 -2.55 19.19 -6.03
C SER A 134 -2.93 17.71 -5.91
N PHE A 135 -3.28 17.04 -7.00
CA PHE A 135 -3.59 15.60 -6.96
C PHE A 135 -2.38 14.75 -6.58
N ARG A 136 -1.17 15.13 -7.01
CA ARG A 136 0.05 14.40 -6.64
C ARG A 136 0.35 14.51 -5.16
N VAL A 137 0.25 15.73 -4.62
CA VAL A 137 0.43 15.99 -3.19
C VAL A 137 -0.65 15.26 -2.39
N PHE A 138 -1.92 15.37 -2.80
CA PHE A 138 -3.02 14.66 -2.16
C PHE A 138 -2.78 13.14 -2.12
N VAL A 139 -2.39 12.53 -3.24
CA VAL A 139 -2.12 11.08 -3.31
C VAL A 139 -0.94 10.70 -2.41
N ALA A 140 0.14 11.49 -2.39
CA ALA A 140 1.27 11.24 -1.50
C ALA A 140 0.84 11.32 -0.01
N THR A 141 0.13 12.38 0.38
CA THR A 141 -0.39 12.52 1.74
C THR A 141 -1.36 11.39 2.11
N PHE A 142 -2.22 11.00 1.17
CA PHE A 142 -3.18 9.93 1.39
C PHE A 142 -2.50 8.56 1.55
N LEU A 143 -1.49 8.26 0.74
CA LEU A 143 -0.69 7.04 0.88
C LEU A 143 0.05 7.01 2.22
N ALA A 144 0.59 8.14 2.67
CA ALA A 144 1.21 8.23 4.00
C ALA A 144 0.20 7.95 5.13
N ALA A 145 -1.02 8.49 5.01
CA ALA A 145 -2.09 8.20 5.96
C ALA A 145 -2.49 6.71 5.96
N LEU A 146 -2.58 6.08 4.78
CA LEU A 146 -2.87 4.66 4.67
C LEU A 146 -1.78 3.79 5.31
N VAL A 147 -0.50 4.13 5.13
CA VAL A 147 0.62 3.40 5.75
C VAL A 147 0.47 3.40 7.27
N VAL A 148 0.09 4.54 7.86
CA VAL A 148 -0.16 4.66 9.30
C VAL A 148 -1.37 3.83 9.72
N VAL A 149 -2.49 3.94 9.00
CA VAL A 149 -3.72 3.20 9.31
C VAL A 149 -3.50 1.69 9.23
N ASP A 150 -2.81 1.21 8.20
CA ASP A 150 -2.51 -0.21 8.01
C ASP A 150 -1.49 -0.71 9.04
N SER A 151 -0.57 0.13 9.50
CA SER A 151 0.34 -0.24 10.61
C SER A 151 -0.40 -0.38 11.93
N ILE A 152 -1.33 0.54 12.22
CA ILE A 152 -2.14 0.46 13.44
C ILE A 152 -3.03 -0.79 13.41
N SER A 153 -3.66 -1.09 12.27
CA SER A 153 -4.51 -2.26 12.14
C SER A 153 -3.73 -3.57 12.31
N GLU A 154 -2.52 -3.63 11.75
CA GLU A 154 -1.63 -4.78 11.88
C GLU A 154 -1.31 -5.06 13.35
N VAL A 155 -0.88 -4.04 14.11
CA VAL A 155 -0.59 -4.17 15.55
C VAL A 155 -1.83 -4.57 16.34
N GLN A 156 -3.00 -4.03 15.98
CA GLN A 156 -4.26 -4.41 16.60
C GLN A 156 -4.60 -5.88 16.34
N TYR A 157 -4.43 -6.35 15.10
CA TYR A 157 -4.70 -7.74 14.74
C TYR A 157 -3.76 -8.71 15.47
N VAL A 158 -2.48 -8.37 15.61
CA VAL A 158 -1.55 -9.16 16.41
C VAL A 158 -1.98 -9.18 17.87
N SER A 159 -2.37 -8.04 18.44
CA SER A 159 -2.82 -7.95 19.83
C SER A 159 -4.06 -8.84 20.09
N ILE A 160 -5.02 -8.85 19.17
CA ILE A 160 -6.20 -9.73 19.23
C ILE A 160 -5.78 -11.20 19.17
N ARG A 161 -4.81 -11.54 18.30
CA ARG A 161 -4.29 -12.90 18.15
C ARG A 161 -3.63 -13.38 19.45
N MET A 162 -2.77 -12.56 20.03
CA MET A 162 -2.09 -12.86 21.30
C MET A 162 -3.10 -13.12 22.42
N CYS A 163 -4.09 -12.24 22.57
CA CYS A 163 -5.09 -12.44 23.61
C CYS A 163 -5.96 -13.69 23.39
N ALA A 164 -6.29 -14.02 22.13
CA ALA A 164 -7.00 -15.26 21.81
C ALA A 164 -6.19 -16.51 22.20
N THR A 165 -4.86 -16.49 22.01
CA THR A 165 -3.99 -17.61 22.46
C THR A 165 -3.93 -17.78 23.97
N LYS A 166 -4.19 -16.69 24.73
CA LYS A 166 -4.28 -16.71 26.20
C LYS A 166 -5.67 -17.11 26.72
N GLY A 167 -6.59 -17.52 25.84
CA GLY A 167 -7.93 -17.99 26.21
C GLY A 167 -8.93 -16.89 26.57
N ALA A 168 -8.60 -15.61 26.31
CA ALA A 168 -9.49 -14.48 26.57
C ALA A 168 -10.18 -13.99 25.28
N LEU A 169 -11.44 -13.58 25.40
CA LEU A 169 -12.27 -13.04 24.32
C LEU A 169 -11.88 -11.57 24.04
N CYS A 170 -10.79 -11.33 23.29
CA CYS A 170 -10.36 -9.98 22.93
C CYS A 170 -10.85 -9.46 21.57
N SER A 171 -11.86 -10.09 20.97
CA SER A 171 -12.50 -9.57 19.76
C SER A 171 -13.98 -9.34 20.00
N SER A 172 -14.51 -8.22 19.53
CA SER A 172 -15.96 -7.97 19.51
C SER A 172 -16.69 -8.90 18.53
N SER A 173 -15.97 -9.51 17.58
CA SER A 173 -16.53 -10.42 16.58
C SER A 173 -16.23 -11.88 16.92
N ARG A 174 -17.30 -12.68 17.10
CA ARG A 174 -17.22 -14.14 17.28
C ARG A 174 -16.78 -14.89 16.01
N THR A 175 -16.74 -14.23 14.86
CA THR A 175 -16.43 -14.85 13.56
C THR A 175 -14.98 -14.68 13.10
N LEU A 176 -14.15 -13.99 13.90
CA LEU A 176 -12.71 -13.89 13.67
C LEU A 176 -12.00 -15.14 14.22
N THR A 177 -11.48 -15.97 13.32
CA THR A 177 -10.63 -17.12 13.66
C THR A 177 -9.15 -16.74 13.59
N VAL A 178 -8.28 -17.51 14.25
CA VAL A 178 -6.82 -17.30 14.25
C VAL A 178 -6.24 -17.31 12.83
N ASP A 179 -6.73 -18.20 11.96
CA ASP A 179 -6.27 -18.29 10.57
C ASP A 179 -6.67 -17.08 9.74
N ARG A 180 -7.89 -16.56 9.93
CA ARG A 180 -8.35 -15.33 9.27
C ARG A 180 -7.52 -14.13 9.71
N LEU A 181 -7.18 -14.07 11.00
CA LEU A 181 -6.36 -13.01 11.57
C LEU A 181 -4.94 -13.04 11.01
N ALA A 182 -4.35 -14.24 10.84
CA ALA A 182 -3.07 -14.40 10.18
C ALA A 182 -3.08 -13.91 8.71
N LEU A 183 -4.15 -14.20 7.97
CA LEU A 183 -4.30 -13.70 6.60
C LEU A 183 -4.44 -12.17 6.54
N LEU A 184 -5.16 -11.57 7.49
CA LEU A 184 -5.29 -10.11 7.60
C LEU A 184 -3.96 -9.43 7.91
N ILE A 185 -3.18 -10.01 8.83
CA ILE A 185 -1.82 -9.54 9.15
C ILE A 185 -0.92 -9.57 7.91
N VAL A 186 -0.87 -10.71 7.21
CA VAL A 186 -0.05 -10.83 5.98
C VAL A 186 -0.52 -9.82 4.93
N ARG A 187 -1.83 -9.64 4.77
CA ARG A 187 -2.40 -8.67 3.83
C ARG A 187 -2.00 -7.25 4.19
N ASP A 188 -2.08 -6.85 5.47
CA ASP A 188 -1.67 -5.53 5.93
C ASP A 188 -0.16 -5.31 5.69
N LEU A 189 0.70 -6.30 5.95
CA LEU A 189 2.15 -6.20 5.66
C LEU A 189 2.44 -6.01 4.17
N VAL A 190 1.75 -6.76 3.30
CA VAL A 190 1.85 -6.59 1.84
C VAL A 190 1.33 -5.20 1.42
N SER A 191 0.22 -4.77 2.00
CA SER A 191 -0.39 -3.45 1.75
C SER A 191 0.57 -2.32 2.13
N ILE A 192 1.18 -2.37 3.32
CA ILE A 192 2.20 -1.42 3.79
C ILE A 192 3.38 -1.38 2.81
N THR A 193 3.89 -2.54 2.39
CA THR A 193 4.99 -2.64 1.44
C THR A 193 4.66 -1.93 0.12
N LEU A 194 3.49 -2.20 -0.46
CA LEU A 194 3.02 -1.58 -1.70
C LEU A 194 2.79 -0.07 -1.54
N GLN A 195 2.22 0.36 -0.41
CA GLN A 195 1.94 1.76 -0.15
C GLN A 195 3.21 2.58 0.06
N VAL A 196 4.20 2.06 0.80
CA VAL A 196 5.51 2.70 0.97
C VAL A 196 6.21 2.84 -0.39
N TRP A 197 6.20 1.77 -1.20
CA TRP A 197 6.75 1.84 -2.56
C TRP A 197 6.03 2.89 -3.41
N ALA A 198 4.69 2.89 -3.44
CA ALA A 198 3.89 3.86 -4.18
C ALA A 198 4.08 5.30 -3.68
N LEU A 199 4.20 5.49 -2.36
CA LEU A 199 4.44 6.79 -1.73
C LEU A 199 5.76 7.38 -2.19
N LEU A 200 6.84 6.57 -2.21
CA LEU A 200 8.15 7.02 -2.66
C LEU A 200 8.15 7.34 -4.16
N VAL A 201 7.46 6.56 -4.99
CA VAL A 201 7.26 6.88 -6.41
C VAL A 201 6.47 8.19 -6.57
N ALA A 202 5.40 8.39 -5.81
CA ALA A 202 4.61 9.61 -5.85
C ALA A 202 5.43 10.83 -5.41
N ALA A 203 6.22 10.71 -4.35
CA ALA A 203 7.14 11.76 -3.87
C ALA A 203 8.21 12.09 -4.93
N PHE A 204 8.82 11.07 -5.55
CA PHE A 204 9.75 11.24 -6.65
C PHE A 204 9.09 12.02 -7.82
N LEU A 205 7.85 11.70 -8.18
CA LEU A 205 7.13 12.41 -9.23
C LEU A 205 6.78 13.85 -8.84
N CYS A 206 6.39 14.10 -7.59
CA CYS A 206 6.17 15.45 -7.07
C CYS A 206 7.41 16.33 -7.23
N VAL A 207 8.57 15.83 -6.76
CA VAL A 207 9.85 16.55 -6.83
C VAL A 207 10.27 16.73 -8.28
N SER A 208 10.32 15.65 -9.06
CA SER A 208 10.83 15.68 -10.45
C SER A 208 9.99 16.60 -11.34
N ILE A 209 8.66 16.51 -11.27
CA ILE A 209 7.78 17.37 -12.06
C ILE A 209 7.89 18.82 -11.59
N GLY A 210 7.99 19.06 -10.28
CA GLY A 210 8.19 20.39 -9.71
C GLY A 210 9.48 21.06 -10.20
N THR A 211 10.60 20.33 -10.17
CA THR A 211 11.90 20.84 -10.64
C THR A 211 11.95 21.02 -12.15
N CYS A 212 11.25 20.16 -12.91
CA CYS A 212 11.23 20.18 -14.36
C CYS A 212 10.21 21.17 -14.96
N HIS A 213 9.33 21.78 -14.15
CA HIS A 213 8.26 22.66 -14.62
C HIS A 213 8.76 23.94 -15.30
N SER A 214 9.95 24.43 -14.93
CA SER A 214 10.57 25.61 -15.57
C SER A 214 11.14 25.30 -16.96
N ARG A 215 11.49 24.04 -17.21
CA ARG A 215 12.17 23.60 -18.45
C ARG A 215 11.23 22.92 -19.44
N TYR A 216 10.16 22.28 -18.97
CA TYR A 216 9.24 21.50 -19.80
C TYR A 216 7.79 21.92 -19.60
N THR A 217 7.05 22.00 -20.70
CA THR A 217 5.63 22.35 -20.66
C THR A 217 4.78 21.23 -20.02
N PRO A 218 3.63 21.55 -19.42
CA PRO A 218 2.72 20.54 -18.84
C PRO A 218 2.32 19.44 -19.84
N ARG A 219 2.19 19.77 -21.13
CA ARG A 219 1.91 18.80 -22.20
C ARG A 219 3.04 17.79 -22.40
N GLN A 220 4.30 18.22 -22.28
CA GLN A 220 5.45 17.32 -22.41
C GLN A 220 5.57 16.38 -21.21
N LEU A 221 5.21 16.85 -20.02
CA LEU A 221 5.25 16.09 -18.76
C LEU A 221 4.05 15.15 -18.57
N SER A 222 2.95 15.37 -19.29
CA SER A 222 1.80 14.46 -19.27
C SER A 222 2.12 13.09 -19.88
N ILE A 223 1.61 12.01 -19.26
CA ILE A 223 1.64 10.64 -19.82
C ILE A 223 0.80 10.54 -21.09
N SER A 224 -0.24 11.38 -21.23
CA SER A 224 -1.04 11.42 -22.46
C SER A 224 -0.14 11.81 -23.62
N ASN A 225 0.08 10.87 -24.54
CA ASN A 225 0.86 11.09 -25.73
C ASN A 225 0.39 12.37 -26.45
N PRO A 226 1.29 13.18 -27.05
CA PRO A 226 0.89 14.28 -27.93
C PRO A 226 0.06 13.81 -29.14
N TYR A 227 0.03 12.50 -29.42
CA TYR A 227 -0.79 11.86 -30.45
C TYR A 227 -2.30 11.82 -30.18
N SER A 228 -2.84 12.54 -29.19
CA SER A 228 -4.28 12.80 -29.18
C SER A 228 -4.69 13.76 -30.30
N ASN A 229 -3.72 14.45 -30.92
CA ASN A 229 -3.96 15.19 -32.14
C ASN A 229 -3.91 14.22 -33.33
N ILE A 230 -5.08 13.90 -33.90
CA ILE A 230 -5.24 13.08 -35.10
C ILE A 230 -4.27 13.53 -36.22
N ARG A 231 -3.91 14.81 -36.25
CA ARG A 231 -2.92 15.40 -37.15
C ARG A 231 -1.51 14.83 -37.02
N ASP A 232 -1.03 14.54 -35.81
CA ASP A 232 0.31 13.96 -35.57
C ASP A 232 0.34 12.46 -35.89
N LEU A 233 -0.80 11.77 -35.73
CA LEU A 233 -0.98 10.40 -36.20
C LEU A 233 -1.03 10.35 -37.74
N LEU A 234 -1.81 11.23 -38.36
CA LEU A 234 -1.94 11.33 -39.81
C LEU A 234 -0.61 11.67 -40.48
N THR A 235 0.16 12.62 -39.95
CA THR A 235 1.47 12.97 -40.52
C THR A 235 2.53 11.89 -40.31
N LYS A 236 2.38 11.03 -39.30
CA LYS A 236 3.25 9.86 -39.09
C LYS A 236 2.94 8.72 -40.06
N PHE A 237 1.65 8.45 -40.33
CA PHE A 237 1.22 7.37 -41.23
C PHE A 237 1.09 7.80 -42.70
N HIS A 238 0.95 9.10 -42.96
CA HIS A 238 0.87 9.73 -44.29
C HIS A 238 1.80 10.96 -44.35
N PRO A 239 3.12 10.75 -44.50
CA PRO A 239 4.11 11.84 -44.51
C PRO A 239 3.87 12.84 -45.65
N GLN A 240 3.20 12.44 -46.73
CA GLN A 240 2.78 13.32 -47.83
C GLN A 240 1.87 14.49 -47.41
N LEU A 241 1.14 14.39 -46.28
CA LEU A 241 0.27 15.47 -45.78
C LEU A 241 1.05 16.63 -45.13
N LYS A 242 2.38 16.52 -45.02
CA LYS A 242 3.23 17.55 -44.40
C LYS A 242 3.54 18.72 -45.34
N HIS A 243 3.35 18.56 -46.65
CA HIS A 243 3.70 19.55 -47.68
C HIS A 243 2.48 20.26 -48.29
N SER A 244 1.27 19.93 -47.87
CA SER A 244 0.02 20.44 -48.45
C SER A 244 -0.64 21.57 -47.64
N VAL A 245 0.09 22.22 -46.73
CA VAL A 245 -0.38 23.38 -45.94
C VAL A 245 0.73 24.42 -45.87
#